data_AF-A0A4R6BWP8-F1
#
_entry.id   AF-A0A4R6BWP8-F1
#
_cell.length_a   1.000
_cell.length_b   1.000
_cell.length_c   1.000
_cell.angle_alpha   90.00
_cell.angle_beta   90.00
_cell.angle_gamma   90.00
#
_symmetry.space_group_name_H-M   'P 1'
#
loop_
_entity.id
_entity.type
_entity.pdbx_description
1 polymer ?
#
loop_
_entity_poly.entity_id
_entity_poly.type
_entity_poly.pdbx_seq_one_letter_code
_entity_poly.pdbx_strand_id
1 'polypeptide(L)'
;MIFAMLKMEWQSLINSFKGLSDTTKLWTILAYVFIAIIGVPLIISVLSFGFANQSLDFQRTFLSYIFLYGGIIVFISTVTIIIKDFFIANDIKQLLLLPISIHQIFLVKMIKLFLSSVLWVYLLIGLTISILLYKDYQSMTIGILVMVSLLGFILFYLSLTFCFIFLLTKVLPKNKINEIMTGLLGIAGALFYFIIIGPANSIGKKLTPLTDYLPFNWVSDAVIKKQHSTIDVCIAVGVLLLGVLLFYLLTQLLMRYGQQDFTVESSTKVRSPKVQEGIDTAERSLMKKDFKLIVRDFKEISAILPQIIIPVPYVVFIIMQSGGVQELRAISELSIGVLLIGLAIGGTSYVATMIAARLTAKDAEQQDILYSLPINFKDVVNAKWKLVSVGSAFCFAIPIIIFGIVVKAEPLHIIYGVILCVITSFALTPLGIYFGTKEPQISKKTPSKRVGMGTSFLMLFCVGGIILFVVIMQTLLGIFNLPLNIRFLIFTVIMAVAGFFFYKTMMKKACESYEFGLDVKYVD
;
A
#
# COMPACT_ATOMS: atom_id res chain seq x y z
N MET A 1 -4.68 -16.84 -36.01
CA MET A 1 -3.94 -17.43 -34.87
C MET A 1 -4.39 -16.85 -33.52
N ILE A 2 -4.40 -15.53 -33.34
CA ILE A 2 -4.86 -14.83 -32.11
C ILE A 2 -6.26 -15.27 -31.65
N PHE A 3 -7.24 -15.32 -32.57
CA PHE A 3 -8.61 -15.81 -32.25
C PHE A 3 -8.65 -17.27 -31.77
N ALA A 4 -7.82 -18.14 -32.34
CA ALA A 4 -7.74 -19.55 -31.93
C ALA A 4 -7.15 -19.68 -30.51
N MET A 5 -6.16 -18.85 -30.17
CA MET A 5 -5.60 -18.79 -28.82
C MET A 5 -6.58 -18.21 -27.80
N LEU A 6 -7.30 -17.15 -28.15
CA LEU A 6 -8.37 -16.61 -27.30
C LEU A 6 -9.45 -17.66 -27.03
N LYS A 7 -9.84 -18.44 -28.04
CA LYS A 7 -10.79 -19.55 -27.89
C LYS A 7 -10.23 -20.65 -26.97
N MET A 8 -8.94 -20.99 -27.11
CA MET A 8 -8.26 -21.98 -26.26
C MET A 8 -8.20 -21.52 -24.80
N GLU A 9 -7.82 -20.27 -24.54
CA GLU A 9 -7.82 -19.66 -23.20
C GLU A 9 -9.21 -19.64 -22.57
N TRP A 10 -10.24 -19.31 -23.36
CA TRP A 10 -11.63 -19.32 -22.90
C TRP A 10 -12.09 -20.74 -22.55
N GLN A 11 -11.76 -21.72 -23.38
CA GLN A 11 -12.02 -23.13 -23.09
C GLN A 11 -11.24 -23.63 -21.86
N SER A 12 -9.99 -23.17 -21.68
CA SER A 12 -9.18 -23.47 -20.49
C SER A 12 -9.81 -22.93 -19.21
N LEU A 13 -10.35 -21.70 -19.23
CA LEU A 13 -11.11 -21.13 -18.10
C LEU A 13 -12.36 -21.96 -17.77
N ILE A 14 -13.14 -22.34 -18.78
CA ILE A 14 -14.34 -23.17 -18.60
C ILE A 14 -13.96 -24.55 -18.05
N ASN A 15 -12.90 -25.17 -18.58
CA ASN A 15 -12.45 -26.49 -18.14
C ASN A 15 -11.85 -26.45 -16.73
N SER A 16 -11.17 -25.35 -16.37
CA SER A 16 -10.68 -25.10 -15.03
C SER A 16 -11.84 -24.96 -14.04
N PHE A 17 -12.89 -24.22 -14.40
CA PHE A 17 -14.11 -24.13 -13.58
C PHE A 17 -14.80 -25.50 -13.41
N LYS A 18 -14.88 -26.29 -14.47
CA LYS A 18 -15.40 -27.67 -14.41
C LYS A 18 -14.55 -28.61 -13.56
N GLY A 19 -13.23 -28.39 -13.52
CA GLY A 19 -12.27 -29.18 -12.73
C GLY A 19 -12.16 -28.80 -11.25
N LEU A 20 -12.79 -27.71 -10.80
CA LEU A 20 -12.83 -27.35 -9.38
C LEU A 20 -13.62 -28.37 -8.56
N SER A 21 -13.25 -28.57 -7.29
CA SER A 21 -14.04 -29.38 -6.35
C SER A 21 -15.42 -28.75 -6.12
N ASP A 22 -16.43 -29.58 -5.83
CA ASP A 22 -17.82 -29.12 -5.74
C ASP A 22 -18.03 -28.06 -4.66
N THR A 23 -17.30 -28.14 -3.54
CA THR A 23 -17.29 -27.11 -2.50
C THR A 23 -16.73 -25.78 -3.02
N THR A 24 -15.62 -25.80 -3.74
CA THR A 24 -15.00 -24.59 -4.31
C THR A 24 -15.89 -23.98 -5.40
N LYS A 25 -16.52 -24.80 -6.25
CA LYS A 25 -17.50 -24.34 -7.24
C LYS A 25 -18.65 -23.60 -6.56
N LEU A 26 -19.24 -24.20 -5.53
CA LEU A 26 -20.34 -23.61 -4.78
C LEU A 26 -19.93 -22.25 -4.19
N TRP A 27 -18.77 -22.17 -3.52
CA TRP A 27 -18.26 -20.91 -2.98
C TRP A 27 -18.01 -19.85 -4.06
N THR A 28 -17.46 -20.22 -5.21
CA THR A 28 -17.27 -19.27 -6.32
C THR A 28 -18.59 -18.77 -6.90
N ILE A 29 -19.59 -19.65 -7.07
CA ILE A 29 -20.93 -19.26 -7.54
C ILE A 29 -21.58 -18.33 -6.53
N LEU A 30 -21.56 -18.67 -5.24
CA LEU A 30 -22.08 -17.81 -4.18
C LEU A 30 -21.38 -16.44 -4.16
N ALA A 31 -20.07 -16.39 -4.36
CA ALA A 31 -19.32 -15.13 -4.44
C ALA A 31 -19.79 -14.27 -5.63
N TYR A 32 -19.96 -14.85 -6.82
CA TYR A 32 -20.48 -14.12 -7.98
C TYR A 32 -21.92 -13.65 -7.79
N VAL A 33 -22.78 -14.49 -7.21
CA VAL A 33 -24.16 -14.14 -6.88
C VAL A 33 -24.20 -13.01 -5.84
N PHE A 34 -23.37 -13.07 -4.80
CA PHE A 34 -23.25 -12.01 -3.80
C PHE A 34 -22.79 -10.69 -4.43
N ILE A 35 -21.78 -10.72 -5.31
CA ILE A 35 -21.33 -9.53 -6.05
C ILE A 35 -22.45 -8.99 -6.94
N ALA A 36 -23.21 -9.84 -7.62
CA ALA A 36 -24.29 -9.42 -8.49
C ALA A 36 -25.51 -8.84 -7.72
N ILE A 37 -25.88 -9.42 -6.58
CA ILE A 37 -27.05 -9.00 -5.80
C ILE A 37 -26.74 -7.82 -4.88
N ILE A 38 -25.54 -7.75 -4.29
CA ILE A 38 -25.19 -6.72 -3.31
C ILE A 38 -24.18 -5.74 -3.89
N GLY A 39 -23.09 -6.24 -4.49
CA GLY A 39 -22.00 -5.40 -4.99
C GLY A 39 -22.44 -4.45 -6.11
N VAL A 40 -23.06 -4.97 -7.16
CA VAL A 40 -23.50 -4.18 -8.32
C VAL A 40 -24.54 -3.11 -7.92
N PRO A 41 -25.63 -3.44 -7.19
CA PRO A 41 -26.59 -2.43 -6.76
C PRO A 41 -26.01 -1.39 -5.81
N LEU A 42 -25.06 -1.76 -4.96
CA LEU A 42 -24.37 -0.81 -4.08
C LEU A 42 -23.55 0.21 -4.89
N ILE A 43 -22.80 -0.24 -5.91
CA ILE A 43 -22.06 0.68 -6.80
C ILE A 43 -23.04 1.61 -7.52
N ILE A 44 -24.14 1.08 -8.07
CA ILE A 44 -25.17 1.88 -8.73
C ILE A 44 -25.78 2.91 -7.76
N SER A 45 -26.07 2.50 -6.52
CA SER A 45 -26.66 3.36 -5.49
C SER A 45 -25.72 4.50 -5.10
N VAL A 46 -24.43 4.22 -4.90
CA VAL A 46 -23.41 5.24 -4.59
C VAL A 46 -23.26 6.24 -5.73
N LEU A 47 -23.18 5.76 -6.97
CA LEU A 47 -23.11 6.64 -8.14
C LEU A 47 -24.38 7.48 -8.27
N SER A 48 -25.55 6.86 -8.11
CA SER A 48 -26.84 7.55 -8.17
C SER A 48 -26.96 8.62 -7.09
N PHE A 49 -26.51 8.36 -5.87
CA PHE A 49 -26.50 9.33 -4.77
C PHE A 49 -25.60 10.53 -5.06
N GLY A 50 -24.43 10.31 -5.66
CA GLY A 50 -23.50 11.39 -5.96
C GLY A 50 -23.93 12.30 -7.12
N PHE A 51 -24.77 11.81 -8.04
CA PHE A 51 -25.31 12.63 -9.14
C PHE A 51 -26.72 13.19 -8.85
N ALA A 52 -27.56 12.50 -8.07
CA ALA A 52 -28.94 12.91 -7.85
C ALA A 52 -29.07 14.23 -7.04
N ASN A 53 -29.71 15.24 -7.64
CA ASN A 53 -30.10 16.50 -6.99
C ASN A 53 -28.94 17.27 -6.34
N GLN A 54 -27.74 17.20 -6.91
CA GLN A 54 -26.56 17.91 -6.42
C GLN A 54 -26.21 19.11 -7.32
N SER A 55 -25.45 20.06 -6.78
CA SER A 55 -24.95 21.21 -7.56
C SER A 55 -23.98 20.77 -8.68
N LEU A 56 -23.89 21.57 -9.75
CA LEU A 56 -22.99 21.30 -10.89
C LEU A 56 -21.52 21.14 -10.45
N ASP A 57 -21.07 22.00 -9.52
CA ASP A 57 -19.71 21.93 -8.99
C ASP A 57 -19.46 20.66 -8.17
N PHE A 58 -20.50 20.15 -7.49
CA PHE A 58 -20.43 18.87 -6.79
C PHE A 58 -20.30 17.70 -7.77
N GLN A 59 -21.18 17.63 -8.79
CA GLN A 59 -21.14 16.55 -9.79
C GLN A 59 -19.79 16.49 -10.52
N ARG A 60 -19.19 17.65 -10.81
CA ARG A 60 -17.86 17.80 -11.43
C ARG A 60 -16.75 17.28 -10.55
N THR A 61 -16.79 17.66 -9.29
CA THR A 61 -15.81 17.20 -8.30
C THR A 61 -15.97 15.69 -8.07
N PHE A 62 -17.20 15.21 -7.96
CA PHE A 62 -17.51 13.79 -7.81
C PHE A 62 -17.02 12.96 -9.01
N LEU A 63 -17.24 13.44 -10.24
CA LEU A 63 -16.74 12.79 -11.46
C LEU A 63 -15.20 12.74 -11.51
N SER A 64 -14.52 13.80 -11.09
CA SER A 64 -13.05 13.82 -10.99
C SER A 64 -12.51 12.76 -10.01
N TYR A 65 -13.19 12.58 -8.88
CA TYR A 65 -12.88 11.55 -7.90
C TYR A 65 -13.15 10.15 -8.44
N ILE A 66 -14.21 9.95 -9.22
CA ILE A 66 -14.48 8.66 -9.88
C ILE A 66 -13.35 8.32 -10.86
N PHE A 67 -12.88 9.27 -11.67
CA PHE A 67 -11.76 9.01 -12.58
C PHE A 67 -10.48 8.63 -11.84
N LEU A 68 -10.17 9.31 -10.74
CA LEU A 68 -9.00 9.02 -9.90
C LEU A 68 -9.12 7.68 -9.19
N TYR A 69 -10.21 7.44 -8.46
CA TYR A 69 -10.38 6.24 -7.63
C TYR A 69 -10.73 5.01 -8.44
N GLY A 70 -11.61 5.13 -9.44
CA GLY A 70 -11.87 4.06 -10.39
C GLY A 70 -10.59 3.64 -11.10
N GLY A 71 -9.75 4.61 -11.45
CA GLY A 71 -8.41 4.39 -11.96
C GLY A 71 -7.48 3.62 -11.02
N ILE A 72 -7.40 4.02 -9.75
CA ILE A 72 -6.57 3.33 -8.75
C ILE A 72 -7.08 1.90 -8.49
N ILE A 73 -8.40 1.68 -8.44
CA ILE A 73 -8.98 0.34 -8.30
C ILE A 73 -8.61 -0.53 -9.51
N VAL A 74 -8.75 0.00 -10.72
CA VAL A 74 -8.35 -0.70 -11.94
C VAL A 74 -6.85 -1.00 -11.90
N PHE A 75 -6.02 -0.04 -11.51
CA PHE A 75 -4.57 -0.25 -11.34
C PHE A 75 -4.28 -1.41 -10.39
N ILE A 76 -4.78 -1.38 -9.14
CA ILE A 76 -4.48 -2.41 -8.14
C ILE A 76 -5.04 -3.79 -8.53
N SER A 77 -6.27 -3.83 -9.04
CA SER A 77 -6.90 -5.07 -9.50
C SER A 77 -6.11 -5.70 -10.65
N THR A 78 -5.71 -4.86 -11.62
CA THR A 78 -4.95 -5.31 -12.78
C THR A 78 -3.53 -5.75 -12.40
N VAL A 79 -2.89 -5.10 -11.41
CA VAL A 79 -1.57 -5.53 -10.91
C VAL A 79 -1.62 -7.01 -10.52
N THR A 80 -2.61 -7.36 -9.70
CA THR A 80 -2.84 -8.70 -9.16
C THR A 80 -3.02 -9.74 -10.27
N ILE A 81 -3.82 -9.41 -11.29
CA ILE A 81 -4.12 -10.31 -12.40
C ILE A 81 -2.92 -10.50 -13.32
N ILE A 82 -2.23 -9.42 -13.70
CA ILE A 82 -1.05 -9.50 -14.58
C ILE A 82 0.03 -10.35 -13.92
N ILE A 83 0.30 -10.17 -12.63
CA ILE A 83 1.30 -10.97 -11.91
C ILE A 83 0.96 -12.46 -12.01
N LYS A 84 -0.29 -12.82 -11.72
CA LYS A 84 -0.75 -14.21 -11.74
C LYS A 84 -0.63 -14.81 -13.15
N ASP A 85 -1.12 -14.10 -14.16
CA ASP A 85 -1.23 -14.61 -15.53
C ASP A 85 0.08 -14.51 -16.35
N PHE A 86 0.99 -13.59 -16.00
CA PHE A 86 2.27 -13.39 -16.71
C PHE A 86 3.50 -13.92 -15.99
N PHE A 87 3.47 -14.07 -14.66
CA PHE A 87 4.68 -14.44 -13.91
C PHE A 87 4.56 -15.71 -13.09
N ILE A 88 3.36 -16.02 -12.58
CA ILE A 88 3.13 -17.20 -11.72
C ILE A 88 2.63 -18.39 -12.55
N ALA A 89 1.79 -18.15 -13.56
CA ALA A 89 1.32 -19.18 -14.45
C ALA A 89 2.49 -19.77 -15.26
N ASN A 90 2.73 -21.08 -15.12
CA ASN A 90 3.73 -21.82 -15.92
C ASN A 90 3.37 -21.85 -17.42
N ASP A 91 2.18 -21.37 -17.77
CA ASP A 91 1.64 -21.34 -19.12
C ASP A 91 2.55 -20.61 -20.11
N ILE A 92 3.28 -19.56 -19.70
CA ILE A 92 4.21 -18.87 -20.62
C ILE A 92 5.38 -19.77 -20.98
N LYS A 93 5.91 -20.56 -20.04
CA LYS A 93 7.00 -21.50 -20.32
C LYS A 93 6.53 -22.59 -21.30
N GLN A 94 5.29 -23.04 -21.19
CA GLN A 94 4.70 -24.02 -22.11
C GLN A 94 4.34 -23.41 -23.48
N LEU A 95 3.82 -22.18 -23.51
CA LEU A 95 3.45 -21.45 -24.72
C LEU A 95 4.69 -21.02 -25.53
N LEU A 96 5.83 -20.78 -24.87
CA LEU A 96 7.12 -20.50 -25.53
C LEU A 96 7.72 -21.70 -26.27
N LEU A 97 7.27 -22.93 -25.96
CA LEU A 97 7.70 -24.14 -26.68
C LEU A 97 6.94 -24.35 -28.00
N LEU A 98 5.83 -23.64 -28.19
CA LEU A 98 5.06 -23.69 -29.43
C LEU A 98 5.71 -22.78 -30.49
N PRO A 99 5.60 -23.09 -31.79
CA PRO A 99 6.17 -22.30 -32.89
C PRO A 99 5.34 -21.03 -33.14
N ILE A 100 5.29 -20.17 -32.12
CA ILE A 100 4.41 -19.01 -32.04
C ILE A 100 5.26 -17.83 -31.62
N SER A 101 5.13 -16.72 -32.34
CA SER A 101 5.81 -15.49 -31.94
C SER A 101 5.39 -15.06 -30.53
N ILE A 102 6.37 -14.74 -29.69
CA ILE A 102 6.18 -14.17 -28.34
C ILE A 102 5.21 -12.98 -28.38
N HIS A 103 5.24 -12.23 -29.48
CA HIS A 103 4.36 -11.10 -29.72
C HIS A 103 2.87 -11.45 -29.71
N GLN A 104 2.50 -12.56 -30.35
CA GLN A 104 1.09 -12.99 -30.41
C GLN A 104 0.62 -13.51 -29.07
N ILE A 105 1.47 -14.22 -28.33
CA ILE A 105 1.16 -14.71 -26.97
C ILE A 105 0.90 -13.54 -26.03
N PHE A 106 1.78 -12.53 -26.08
CA PHE A 106 1.66 -11.34 -25.25
C PHE A 106 0.36 -10.55 -25.57
N LEU A 107 0.09 -10.30 -26.85
CA LEU A 107 -1.14 -9.62 -27.29
C LEU A 107 -2.42 -10.35 -26.85
N VAL A 108 -2.45 -11.69 -26.96
CA VAL A 108 -3.61 -12.48 -26.53
C VAL A 108 -3.86 -12.31 -25.03
N LYS A 109 -2.82 -12.37 -24.20
CA LYS A 109 -2.96 -12.18 -22.75
C LYS A 109 -3.37 -10.75 -22.39
N MET A 110 -2.89 -9.75 -23.11
CA MET A 110 -3.33 -8.35 -22.96
C MET A 110 -4.81 -8.17 -23.29
N ILE A 111 -5.27 -8.75 -24.41
CA ILE A 111 -6.69 -8.70 -24.82
C ILE A 111 -7.54 -9.45 -23.80
N LYS A 112 -7.10 -10.62 -23.33
CA LYS A 112 -7.80 -11.40 -22.29
C LYS A 112 -7.94 -10.58 -21.00
N LEU A 113 -6.88 -9.93 -20.55
CA LEU A 113 -6.91 -9.06 -19.37
C LEU A 113 -7.94 -7.93 -19.55
N PHE A 114 -7.90 -7.24 -20.69
CA PHE A 114 -8.84 -6.16 -20.98
C PHE A 114 -10.29 -6.66 -21.00
N LEU A 115 -10.58 -7.76 -21.70
CA LEU A 115 -11.94 -8.32 -21.81
C LEU A 115 -12.47 -8.91 -20.50
N SER A 116 -11.63 -9.59 -19.72
CA SER A 116 -12.10 -10.38 -18.58
C SER A 116 -12.25 -9.57 -17.30
N SER A 117 -11.38 -8.60 -17.03
CA SER A 117 -11.39 -7.86 -15.76
C SER A 117 -11.76 -6.38 -15.92
N VAL A 118 -11.23 -5.73 -16.94
CA VAL A 118 -11.32 -4.27 -17.07
C VAL A 118 -12.62 -3.84 -17.75
N LEU A 119 -13.03 -4.55 -18.81
CA LEU A 119 -14.19 -4.21 -19.63
C LEU A 119 -15.48 -4.17 -18.81
N TRP A 120 -15.68 -5.12 -17.89
CA TRP A 120 -16.89 -5.18 -17.06
C TRP A 120 -16.99 -4.02 -16.07
N VAL A 121 -15.86 -3.65 -15.46
CA VAL A 121 -15.78 -2.49 -14.56
C VAL A 121 -16.02 -1.19 -15.34
N TYR A 122 -15.41 -1.08 -16.52
CA TYR A 122 -15.64 0.03 -17.46
C TYR A 122 -17.12 0.16 -17.83
N LEU A 123 -17.75 -0.93 -18.27
CA LEU A 123 -19.15 -0.91 -18.68
C LEU A 123 -20.06 -0.58 -17.52
N LEU A 124 -19.84 -1.17 -16.34
CA LEU A 124 -20.67 -0.92 -15.17
C LEU A 124 -20.59 0.55 -14.72
N ILE A 125 -19.39 1.09 -14.54
CA ILE A 125 -19.20 2.48 -14.07
C ILE A 125 -19.54 3.48 -15.18
N GLY A 126 -19.09 3.22 -16.40
CA GLY A 126 -19.33 4.11 -17.54
C GLY A 126 -20.80 4.20 -17.90
N LEU A 127 -21.53 3.08 -17.99
CA LEU A 127 -22.94 3.08 -18.39
C LEU A 127 -23.80 3.75 -17.34
N THR A 128 -23.56 3.45 -16.06
CA THR A 128 -24.33 4.03 -14.97
C THR A 128 -24.18 5.55 -14.93
N ILE A 129 -22.95 6.09 -14.99
CA ILE A 129 -22.72 7.54 -15.02
C ILE A 129 -23.32 8.16 -16.28
N SER A 130 -23.16 7.52 -17.44
CA SER A 130 -23.71 8.01 -18.70
C SER A 130 -25.23 8.12 -18.66
N ILE A 131 -25.92 7.12 -18.08
CA ILE A 131 -27.39 7.13 -17.92
C ILE A 131 -27.83 8.21 -16.92
N LEU A 132 -27.11 8.35 -15.81
CA LEU A 132 -27.42 9.37 -14.79
C LEU A 132 -27.27 10.79 -15.36
N LEU A 133 -26.17 11.08 -16.05
CA LEU A 133 -25.95 12.38 -16.68
C LEU A 133 -26.89 12.61 -17.86
N TYR A 134 -27.24 11.57 -18.62
CA TYR A 134 -28.26 11.70 -19.66
C TYR A 134 -29.62 12.11 -19.08
N LYS A 135 -30.00 11.60 -17.90
CA LYS A 135 -31.24 11.97 -17.22
C LYS A 135 -31.24 13.46 -16.82
N ASP A 136 -30.12 13.97 -16.34
CA ASP A 136 -30.01 15.36 -15.85
C ASP A 136 -29.88 16.38 -16.98
N TYR A 137 -29.14 16.06 -18.05
CA TYR A 137 -28.78 17.01 -19.10
C TYR A 137 -29.45 16.75 -20.46
N GLN A 138 -30.16 15.62 -20.63
CA GLN A 138 -30.87 15.23 -21.86
C GLN A 138 -30.01 15.21 -23.15
N SER A 139 -28.69 15.11 -23.02
CA SER A 139 -27.77 15.10 -24.16
C SER A 139 -27.03 13.76 -24.27
N MET A 140 -27.15 13.12 -25.44
CA MET A 140 -26.44 11.87 -25.74
C MET A 140 -24.92 12.09 -25.86
N THR A 141 -24.46 13.30 -26.21
CA THR A 141 -23.03 13.61 -26.36
C THR A 141 -22.29 13.50 -25.03
N ILE A 142 -22.92 13.86 -23.91
CA ILE A 142 -22.32 13.80 -22.57
C ILE A 142 -22.05 12.34 -22.18
N GLY A 143 -23.00 11.43 -22.42
CA GLY A 143 -22.81 10.00 -22.17
C GLY A 143 -21.66 9.42 -23.00
N ILE A 144 -21.56 9.80 -24.28
CA ILE A 144 -20.46 9.37 -25.15
C ILE A 144 -19.12 9.93 -24.64
N LEU A 145 -19.08 11.19 -24.21
CA LEU A 145 -17.87 11.85 -23.74
C LEU A 145 -17.35 11.23 -22.43
N VAL A 146 -18.26 10.85 -21.51
CA VAL A 146 -17.94 10.09 -20.30
C VAL A 146 -17.34 8.72 -20.64
N MET A 147 -17.94 8.00 -21.59
CA MET A 147 -17.43 6.70 -22.01
C MET A 147 -16.02 6.79 -22.62
N VAL A 148 -15.84 7.74 -23.55
CA VAL A 148 -14.56 7.96 -24.22
C VAL A 148 -13.47 8.37 -23.23
N SER A 149 -13.77 9.30 -22.32
CA SER A 149 -12.83 9.75 -21.31
C SER A 149 -12.47 8.65 -20.30
N LEU A 150 -13.47 7.89 -19.82
CA LEU A 150 -13.25 6.75 -18.92
C LEU A 150 -12.37 5.69 -19.59
N LEU A 151 -12.62 5.38 -20.87
CA LEU A 151 -11.80 4.43 -21.63
C LEU A 151 -10.35 4.91 -21.75
N GLY A 152 -10.14 6.20 -22.06
CA GLY A 152 -8.80 6.80 -22.12
C GLY A 152 -8.05 6.69 -20.80
N PHE A 153 -8.71 7.01 -19.68
CA PHE A 153 -8.11 6.84 -18.35
C PHE A 153 -7.81 5.39 -18.02
N ILE A 154 -8.70 4.45 -18.34
CA ILE A 154 -8.46 3.03 -18.10
C ILE A 154 -7.22 2.54 -18.86
N LEU A 155 -7.07 2.91 -20.14
CA LEU A 155 -5.88 2.58 -20.92
C LEU A 155 -4.62 3.20 -20.31
N PHE A 156 -4.71 4.44 -19.82
CA PHE A 156 -3.63 5.09 -19.09
C PHE A 156 -3.24 4.31 -17.83
N TYR A 157 -4.19 3.92 -16.99
CA TYR A 157 -3.92 3.15 -15.76
C TYR A 157 -3.42 1.75 -16.04
N LEU A 158 -3.91 1.09 -17.08
CA LEU A 158 -3.37 -0.19 -17.55
C LEU A 158 -1.91 -0.03 -17.94
N SER A 159 -1.59 1.00 -18.69
CA SER A 159 -0.23 1.32 -19.09
C SER A 159 0.68 1.54 -17.87
N LEU A 160 0.23 2.33 -16.90
CA LEU A 160 0.92 2.55 -15.62
C LEU A 160 1.13 1.22 -14.87
N THR A 161 0.12 0.34 -14.86
CA THR A 161 0.19 -0.99 -14.26
C THR A 161 1.29 -1.84 -14.89
N PHE A 162 1.39 -1.87 -16.21
CA PHE A 162 2.44 -2.60 -16.92
C PHE A 162 3.82 -2.02 -16.63
N CYS A 163 3.97 -0.70 -16.60
CA CYS A 163 5.21 -0.04 -16.22
C CYS A 163 5.62 -0.41 -14.78
N PHE A 164 4.67 -0.38 -13.84
CA PHE A 164 4.88 -0.73 -12.45
C PHE A 164 5.33 -2.19 -12.30
N ILE A 165 4.62 -3.13 -12.93
CA ILE A 165 4.97 -4.55 -12.88
C ILE A 165 6.32 -4.82 -13.53
N PHE A 166 6.61 -4.18 -14.66
CA PHE A 166 7.90 -4.31 -15.30
C PHE A 166 9.05 -3.90 -14.36
N LEU A 167 8.95 -2.73 -13.75
CA LEU A 167 9.92 -2.26 -12.77
C LEU A 167 10.01 -3.21 -11.58
N LEU A 168 8.85 -3.67 -11.09
CA LEU A 168 8.75 -4.59 -9.97
C LEU A 168 9.44 -5.93 -10.26
N THR A 169 9.29 -6.47 -11.46
CA THR A 169 9.89 -7.77 -11.84
C THR A 169 11.40 -7.71 -12.05
N LYS A 170 11.96 -6.54 -12.35
CA LYS A 170 13.42 -6.33 -12.39
C LYS A 170 14.03 -6.24 -11.00
N VAL A 171 13.30 -5.69 -10.04
CA VAL A 171 13.80 -5.51 -8.67
C VAL A 171 13.51 -6.75 -7.83
N LEU A 172 12.43 -7.50 -8.13
CA LEU A 172 11.89 -8.52 -7.23
C LEU A 172 11.79 -9.93 -7.83
N PRO A 173 12.11 -10.98 -7.05
CA PRO A 173 11.95 -12.36 -7.48
C PRO A 173 10.48 -12.81 -7.55
N LYS A 174 10.14 -13.60 -8.57
CA LYS A 174 8.76 -14.04 -8.93
C LYS A 174 8.01 -14.74 -7.78
N ASN A 175 8.70 -15.50 -6.93
CA ASN A 175 8.11 -16.26 -5.82
C ASN A 175 7.60 -15.40 -4.65
N LYS A 176 7.72 -14.08 -4.75
CA LYS A 176 7.47 -13.14 -3.66
C LYS A 176 6.40 -12.09 -3.98
N ILE A 177 5.89 -12.11 -5.21
CA ILE A 177 4.96 -11.10 -5.67
C ILE A 177 3.57 -11.24 -5.01
N ASN A 178 3.19 -12.46 -4.61
CA ASN A 178 1.95 -12.73 -3.87
C ASN A 178 1.83 -11.95 -2.55
N GLU A 179 2.94 -11.66 -1.88
CA GLU A 179 2.93 -10.93 -0.60
C GLU A 179 2.68 -9.43 -0.81
N ILE A 180 3.19 -8.87 -1.91
CA ILE A 180 2.91 -7.48 -2.33
C ILE A 180 1.47 -7.35 -2.78
N MET A 181 0.92 -8.36 -3.46
CA MET A 181 -0.49 -8.39 -3.84
C MET A 181 -1.39 -8.24 -2.62
N THR A 182 -1.09 -8.94 -1.51
CA THR A 182 -1.85 -8.79 -0.25
C THR A 182 -1.76 -7.38 0.32
N GLY A 183 -0.58 -6.76 0.29
CA GLY A 183 -0.39 -5.36 0.71
C GLY A 183 -1.20 -4.38 -0.16
N LEU A 184 -1.13 -4.52 -1.49
CA LEU A 184 -1.88 -3.70 -2.44
C LEU A 184 -3.40 -3.91 -2.31
N LEU A 185 -3.86 -5.14 -2.09
CA LEU A 185 -5.27 -5.46 -1.80
C LEU A 185 -5.75 -4.78 -0.52
N GLY A 186 -4.92 -4.72 0.52
CA GLY A 186 -5.21 -3.95 1.75
C GLY A 186 -5.40 -2.46 1.48
N ILE A 187 -4.54 -1.87 0.63
CA ILE A 187 -4.66 -0.47 0.21
C ILE A 187 -5.92 -0.25 -0.63
N ALA A 188 -6.22 -1.15 -1.57
CA ALA A 188 -7.46 -1.08 -2.37
C ALA A 188 -8.71 -1.19 -1.50
N GLY A 189 -8.71 -2.08 -0.50
CA GLY A 189 -9.82 -2.21 0.45
C GLY A 189 -10.05 -0.93 1.26
N ALA A 190 -8.97 -0.31 1.74
CA ALA A 190 -9.04 0.99 2.42
C ALA A 190 -9.59 2.08 1.50
N LEU A 191 -9.17 2.13 0.23
CA LEU A 191 -9.70 3.08 -0.76
C LEU A 191 -11.17 2.82 -1.11
N PHE A 192 -11.59 1.56 -1.21
CA PHE A 192 -12.98 1.18 -1.50
C PHE A 192 -13.94 1.59 -0.38
N TYR A 193 -13.53 1.44 0.88
CA TYR A 193 -14.26 1.96 2.04
C TYR A 193 -14.61 3.45 1.87
N PHE A 194 -13.68 4.25 1.33
CA PHE A 194 -13.89 5.69 1.12
C PHE A 194 -14.83 6.04 -0.03
N ILE A 195 -14.82 5.31 -1.13
CA ILE A 195 -15.76 5.57 -2.24
C ILE A 195 -17.20 5.36 -1.77
N ILE A 196 -17.41 4.40 -0.87
CA ILE A 196 -18.74 4.07 -0.36
C ILE A 196 -19.16 5.03 0.76
N ILE A 197 -18.30 5.27 1.74
CA ILE A 197 -18.66 6.00 2.98
C ILE A 197 -18.36 7.50 2.90
N GLY A 198 -17.39 7.90 2.09
CA GLY A 198 -17.02 9.30 1.89
C GLY A 198 -18.19 10.16 1.41
N PRO A 199 -18.93 9.75 0.37
CA PRO A 199 -20.13 10.48 -0.08
C PRO A 199 -21.29 10.42 0.92
N ALA A 200 -21.41 9.34 1.71
CA ALA A 200 -22.53 9.13 2.64
C ALA A 200 -22.41 9.96 3.94
N ASN A 201 -21.20 10.35 4.34
CA ASN A 201 -20.98 11.20 5.52
C ASN A 201 -21.31 12.67 5.24
N SER A 202 -21.70 13.44 6.26
CA SER A 202 -21.97 14.90 6.16
C SER A 202 -20.78 15.73 5.63
N ILE A 203 -19.57 15.17 5.65
CA ILE A 203 -18.33 15.69 5.04
C ILE A 203 -18.37 15.59 3.50
N GLY A 204 -19.06 14.58 2.96
CA GLY A 204 -19.33 14.39 1.54
C GLY A 204 -20.32 15.37 0.92
N LYS A 205 -20.86 16.35 1.68
CA LYS A 205 -21.70 17.44 1.11
C LYS A 205 -20.89 18.59 0.54
N LYS A 206 -19.59 18.67 0.84
CA LYS A 206 -18.63 19.61 0.23
C LYS A 206 -17.37 18.84 -0.16
N LEU A 207 -17.44 18.10 -1.26
CA LEU A 207 -16.22 17.54 -1.83
C LEU A 207 -15.31 18.71 -2.23
N THR A 208 -14.11 18.78 -1.66
CA THR A 208 -13.12 19.74 -2.13
C THR A 208 -12.71 19.38 -3.56
N PRO A 209 -12.61 20.36 -4.47
CA PRO A 209 -12.07 20.08 -5.79
C PRO A 209 -10.66 19.52 -5.63
N LEU A 210 -10.33 18.50 -6.42
CA LEU A 210 -8.95 18.06 -6.57
C LEU A 210 -8.10 19.27 -7.01
N THR A 211 -6.79 19.18 -6.85
CA THR A 211 -5.90 20.26 -7.29
C THR A 211 -5.97 20.48 -8.81
N ASP A 212 -6.06 21.74 -9.24
CA ASP A 212 -6.31 22.13 -10.63
C ASP A 212 -5.31 21.60 -11.67
N TYR A 213 -4.11 21.17 -11.26
CA TYR A 213 -3.11 20.59 -12.16
C TYR A 213 -3.35 19.11 -12.48
N LEU A 214 -4.31 18.44 -11.83
CA LEU A 214 -4.61 17.04 -12.10
C LEU A 214 -5.50 16.91 -13.34
N PRO A 215 -5.17 16.00 -14.27
CA PRO A 215 -5.92 15.83 -15.53
C PRO A 215 -7.36 15.39 -15.29
N PHE A 216 -7.68 14.82 -14.13
CA PHE A 216 -9.04 14.39 -13.76
C PHE A 216 -10.02 15.57 -13.68
N ASN A 217 -9.55 16.74 -13.21
CA ASN A 217 -10.38 17.94 -13.14
C ASN A 217 -10.61 18.55 -14.51
N TRP A 218 -9.60 18.57 -15.37
CA TRP A 218 -9.75 19.10 -16.73
C TRP A 218 -10.79 18.32 -17.51
N VAL A 219 -10.80 17.00 -17.35
CA VAL A 219 -11.74 16.12 -18.01
C VAL A 219 -13.13 16.23 -17.40
N SER A 220 -13.26 16.28 -16.06
CA SER A 220 -14.58 16.47 -15.44
C SER A 220 -15.18 17.85 -15.76
N ASP A 221 -14.35 18.89 -15.84
CA ASP A 221 -14.74 20.23 -16.29
C ASP A 221 -15.22 20.22 -17.75
N ALA A 222 -14.50 19.53 -18.64
CA ALA A 222 -14.88 19.37 -20.03
C ALA A 222 -16.21 18.61 -20.19
N VAL A 223 -16.45 17.57 -19.37
CA VAL A 223 -17.70 16.80 -19.38
C VAL A 223 -18.89 17.62 -18.87
N ILE A 224 -18.73 18.34 -17.76
CA ILE A 224 -19.88 18.92 -17.02
C ILE A 224 -20.08 20.41 -17.29
N LYS A 225 -19.03 21.23 -17.38
CA LYS A 225 -19.16 22.71 -17.48
C LYS A 225 -19.33 23.21 -18.91
N LYS A 226 -18.79 22.52 -19.90
CA LYS A 226 -18.74 23.01 -21.29
C LYS A 226 -19.43 22.04 -22.26
N GLN A 227 -20.72 21.83 -22.03
CA GLN A 227 -21.50 20.72 -22.61
C GLN A 227 -21.65 20.73 -24.15
N HIS A 228 -21.20 21.79 -24.83
CA HIS A 228 -21.41 22.00 -26.26
C HIS A 228 -20.19 22.55 -27.02
N SER A 229 -19.03 22.72 -26.39
CA SER A 229 -17.87 23.24 -27.12
C SER A 229 -17.09 22.09 -27.80
N THR A 230 -16.67 22.35 -29.04
CA THR A 230 -15.80 21.43 -29.81
C THR A 230 -14.49 21.13 -29.07
N ILE A 231 -14.07 22.05 -28.21
CA ILE A 231 -12.87 21.93 -27.37
C ILE A 231 -13.00 20.73 -26.40
N ASP A 232 -14.19 20.43 -25.90
CA ASP A 232 -14.38 19.36 -24.89
C ASP A 232 -14.34 17.98 -25.52
N VAL A 233 -14.86 17.85 -26.75
CA VAL A 233 -14.67 16.66 -27.57
C VAL A 233 -13.18 16.47 -27.88
N CYS A 234 -12.45 17.53 -28.20
CA CYS A 234 -11.01 17.48 -28.41
C CYS A 234 -10.25 17.03 -27.14
N ILE A 235 -10.66 17.48 -25.94
CA ILE A 235 -10.05 17.06 -24.67
C ILE A 235 -10.30 15.56 -24.43
N ALA A 236 -11.55 15.09 -24.57
CA ALA A 236 -11.88 13.69 -24.35
C ALA A 236 -11.18 12.75 -25.35
N VAL A 237 -11.15 13.14 -26.63
CA VAL A 237 -10.40 12.43 -27.68
C VAL A 237 -8.89 12.48 -27.41
N GLY A 238 -8.38 13.62 -26.95
CA GLY A 238 -6.97 13.78 -26.57
C GLY A 238 -6.55 12.83 -25.44
N VAL A 239 -7.39 12.67 -24.41
CA VAL A 239 -7.15 11.72 -23.31
C VAL A 239 -7.18 10.28 -23.80
N LEU A 240 -8.12 9.94 -24.69
CA LEU A 240 -8.15 8.62 -25.32
C LEU A 240 -6.89 8.35 -26.15
N LEU A 241 -6.49 9.30 -27.00
CA LEU A 241 -5.30 9.18 -27.82
C LEU A 241 -4.03 9.04 -26.97
N LEU A 242 -3.91 9.81 -25.89
CA LEU A 242 -2.80 9.71 -24.95
C LEU A 242 -2.78 8.35 -24.24
N GLY A 243 -3.95 7.86 -23.81
CA GLY A 243 -4.10 6.52 -23.23
C GLY A 243 -3.67 5.42 -24.21
N VAL A 244 -4.13 5.48 -25.46
CA VAL A 244 -3.77 4.54 -26.53
C VAL A 244 -2.27 4.60 -26.84
N LEU A 245 -1.72 5.81 -27.00
CA LEU A 245 -0.29 6.02 -27.28
C LEU A 245 0.58 5.42 -26.17
N LEU A 246 0.28 5.74 -24.91
CA LEU A 246 1.03 5.22 -23.77
C LEU A 246 0.90 3.71 -23.66
N PHE A 247 -0.31 3.17 -23.83
CA PHE A 247 -0.54 1.72 -23.83
C PHE A 247 0.25 1.02 -24.93
N TYR A 248 0.27 1.59 -26.14
CA TYR A 248 1.05 1.07 -27.26
C TYR A 248 2.56 1.11 -26.98
N LEU A 249 3.09 2.25 -26.53
CA LEU A 249 4.51 2.42 -26.22
C LEU A 249 4.99 1.46 -25.13
N LEU A 250 4.22 1.31 -24.05
CA LEU A 250 4.59 0.42 -22.95
C LEU A 250 4.44 -1.06 -23.33
N THR A 251 3.47 -1.41 -24.16
CA THR A 251 3.38 -2.76 -24.75
C THR A 251 4.61 -3.07 -25.61
N GLN A 252 5.04 -2.14 -26.47
CA GLN A 252 6.25 -2.29 -27.29
C GLN A 252 7.51 -2.42 -26.43
N LEU A 253 7.63 -1.63 -25.36
CA LEU A 253 8.76 -1.71 -24.44
C LEU A 253 8.79 -3.08 -23.75
N LEU A 254 7.65 -3.56 -23.26
CA LEU A 254 7.58 -4.87 -22.60
C LEU A 254 7.92 -6.01 -23.55
N MET A 255 7.56 -5.88 -24.84
CA MET A 255 7.85 -6.87 -25.87
C MET A 255 9.35 -6.97 -26.17
N ARG A 256 10.06 -5.84 -26.21
CA ARG A 256 11.52 -5.81 -26.43
C ARG A 256 12.27 -6.41 -25.25
N TYR A 257 11.88 -6.09 -24.02
CA TYR A 257 12.57 -6.58 -22.83
C TYR A 257 12.16 -8.00 -22.43
N GLY A 258 10.90 -8.40 -22.64
CA GLY A 258 10.44 -9.77 -22.40
C GLY A 258 11.23 -10.78 -23.23
N GLN A 259 11.58 -10.45 -24.47
CA GLN A 259 12.44 -11.31 -25.29
C GLN A 259 13.83 -11.54 -24.68
N GLN A 260 14.38 -10.56 -23.96
CA GLN A 260 15.72 -10.63 -23.36
C GLN A 260 15.72 -11.41 -22.03
N ASP A 261 14.71 -11.19 -21.17
CA ASP A 261 14.66 -11.84 -19.85
C ASP A 261 14.21 -13.32 -19.91
N PHE A 262 13.46 -13.73 -20.95
CA PHE A 262 13.06 -15.14 -21.12
C PHE A 262 14.09 -16.00 -21.88
N THR A 263 15.04 -15.39 -22.58
CA THR A 263 16.11 -16.11 -23.31
C THR A 263 17.42 -16.22 -22.53
N VAL A 264 17.62 -15.37 -21.51
CA VAL A 264 18.86 -15.31 -20.72
C VAL A 264 18.59 -15.71 -19.27
N GLU A 265 18.18 -16.96 -19.03
CA GLU A 265 18.30 -17.59 -17.70
C GLU A 265 19.75 -18.08 -17.42
N SER A 266 20.71 -17.78 -18.30
CA SER A 266 22.12 -18.13 -18.12
C SER A 266 22.90 -17.05 -17.35
N SER A 267 23.05 -17.31 -16.05
CA SER A 267 24.36 -17.22 -15.37
C SER A 267 25.14 -15.91 -15.41
N THR A 268 24.54 -14.77 -15.08
CA THR A 268 25.36 -13.68 -14.52
C THR A 268 25.80 -14.07 -13.10
N LYS A 269 26.92 -14.80 -13.01
CA LYS A 269 27.71 -14.98 -11.78
C LYS A 269 28.10 -13.59 -11.28
N VAL A 270 27.31 -13.05 -10.36
CA VAL A 270 27.70 -11.87 -9.59
C VAL A 270 28.96 -12.25 -8.82
N ARG A 271 30.11 -11.70 -9.23
CA ARG A 271 31.37 -11.84 -8.48
C ARG A 271 31.12 -11.35 -7.08
N SER A 272 31.26 -12.25 -6.09
CA SER A 272 31.19 -11.87 -4.69
C SER A 272 32.27 -10.83 -4.42
N PRO A 273 31.93 -9.69 -3.81
CA PRO A 273 32.95 -8.73 -3.40
C PRO A 273 33.88 -9.42 -2.40
N LYS A 274 35.20 -9.21 -2.56
CA LYS A 274 36.22 -9.63 -1.60
C LYS A 274 35.79 -9.17 -0.21
N VAL A 275 35.59 -10.11 0.71
CA VAL A 275 35.30 -9.83 2.11
C VAL A 275 36.51 -9.08 2.67
N GLN A 276 36.34 -7.80 2.98
CA GLN A 276 37.34 -7.06 3.73
C GLN A 276 37.30 -7.58 5.17
N GLU A 277 38.34 -8.32 5.55
CA GLU A 277 38.60 -8.77 6.91
C GLU A 277 39.03 -7.56 7.77
N GLY A 278 38.05 -6.78 8.22
CA GLY A 278 38.24 -5.81 9.29
C GLY A 278 37.83 -6.44 10.62
N ILE A 279 38.57 -6.12 11.69
CA ILE A 279 38.17 -6.48 13.06
C ILE A 279 36.94 -5.62 13.42
N ASP A 280 35.75 -6.15 13.15
CA ASP A 280 34.49 -5.55 13.58
C ASP A 280 34.17 -5.95 15.03
N THR A 281 33.66 -5.01 15.83
CA THR A 281 33.05 -5.31 17.13
C THR A 281 31.86 -6.28 16.98
N ALA A 282 31.63 -7.17 17.95
CA ALA A 282 30.54 -8.15 17.93
C ALA A 282 29.17 -7.52 17.57
N GLU A 283 28.86 -6.35 18.15
CA GLU A 283 27.64 -5.59 17.86
C GLU A 283 27.52 -5.21 16.37
N ARG A 284 28.58 -4.66 15.78
CA ARG A 284 28.59 -4.24 14.37
C ARG A 284 28.50 -5.42 13.41
N SER A 285 29.13 -6.54 13.75
CA SER A 285 29.05 -7.79 12.99
C SER A 285 27.64 -8.37 13.00
N LEU A 286 26.97 -8.38 14.17
CA LEU A 286 25.59 -8.82 14.31
C LEU A 286 24.63 -7.88 13.56
N MET A 287 24.85 -6.57 13.62
CA MET A 287 24.06 -5.61 12.86
C MET A 287 24.21 -5.80 11.35
N LYS A 288 25.45 -5.99 10.85
CA LYS A 288 25.72 -6.32 9.44
C LYS A 288 25.08 -7.64 9.03
N LYS A 289 25.11 -8.66 9.90
CA LYS A 289 24.44 -9.95 9.70
C LYS A 289 22.93 -9.73 9.49
N ASP A 290 22.27 -9.09 10.45
CA ASP A 290 20.82 -8.89 10.40
C ASP A 290 20.41 -8.01 9.20
N PHE A 291 21.13 -6.92 8.94
CA PHE A 291 20.89 -6.10 7.75
C PHE A 291 21.06 -6.88 6.44
N LYS A 292 22.14 -7.65 6.31
CA LYS A 292 22.39 -8.47 5.12
C LYS A 292 21.35 -9.58 4.97
N LEU A 293 20.85 -10.14 6.06
CA LEU A 293 19.76 -11.13 6.03
C LEU A 293 18.44 -10.50 5.58
N ILE A 294 18.11 -9.30 6.04
CA ILE A 294 16.92 -8.56 5.59
C ILE A 294 17.05 -8.25 4.09
N VAL A 295 18.18 -7.67 3.65
CA VAL A 295 18.35 -7.24 2.25
C VAL A 295 18.46 -8.43 1.30
N ARG A 296 19.08 -9.54 1.72
CA ARG A 296 19.27 -10.73 0.87
C ARG A 296 18.01 -11.55 0.73
N ASP A 297 17.22 -11.70 1.79
CA ASP A 297 16.00 -12.51 1.74
C ASP A 297 14.78 -11.62 1.60
N PHE A 298 14.24 -11.58 0.38
CA PHE A 298 13.07 -10.79 0.09
C PHE A 298 11.84 -11.19 0.92
N LYS A 299 11.79 -12.43 1.45
CA LYS A 299 10.76 -12.86 2.42
C LYS A 299 10.70 -11.96 3.65
N GLU A 300 11.86 -11.46 4.08
CA GLU A 300 11.99 -10.60 5.24
C GLU A 300 11.52 -9.19 4.92
N ILE A 301 11.93 -8.67 3.75
CA ILE A 301 11.49 -7.37 3.25
C ILE A 301 9.98 -7.39 3.09
N SER A 302 9.41 -8.39 2.41
CA SER A 302 7.97 -8.49 2.17
C SER A 302 7.17 -8.71 3.44
N ALA A 303 7.72 -9.39 4.44
CA ALA A 303 7.09 -9.47 5.75
C ALA A 303 7.02 -8.09 6.42
N ILE A 304 8.09 -7.31 6.39
CA ILE A 304 8.23 -5.97 7.00
C ILE A 304 7.52 -4.86 6.19
N LEU A 305 7.38 -5.05 4.88
CA LEU A 305 6.92 -4.04 3.93
C LEU A 305 5.51 -3.52 4.23
N PRO A 306 4.51 -4.37 4.58
CA PRO A 306 3.20 -3.88 4.99
C PRO A 306 3.29 -2.90 6.17
N GLN A 307 4.14 -3.16 7.17
CA GLN A 307 4.28 -2.27 8.33
C GLN A 307 4.85 -0.91 7.91
N ILE A 308 5.81 -0.90 6.97
CA ILE A 308 6.39 0.34 6.45
C ILE A 308 5.41 1.09 5.54
N ILE A 309 4.58 0.38 4.77
CA ILE A 309 3.64 0.97 3.81
C ILE A 309 2.37 1.48 4.48
N ILE A 310 1.78 0.76 5.45
CA ILE A 310 0.52 1.12 6.15
C ILE A 310 0.42 2.59 6.59
N PRO A 311 1.50 3.23 7.08
CA PRO A 311 1.53 4.65 7.37
C PRO A 311 1.09 5.57 6.24
N VAL A 312 1.43 5.23 4.98
CA VAL A 312 1.13 6.06 3.81
C VAL A 312 -0.38 6.11 3.53
N PRO A 313 -1.10 4.98 3.40
CA PRO A 313 -2.57 4.97 3.36
C PRO A 313 -3.20 5.62 4.57
N TYR A 314 -2.61 5.51 5.77
CA TYR A 314 -3.17 6.14 6.98
C TYR A 314 -3.08 7.67 6.97
N VAL A 315 -1.96 8.23 6.47
CA VAL A 315 -1.83 9.67 6.22
C VAL A 315 -2.85 10.13 5.18
N VAL A 316 -2.98 9.39 4.08
CA VAL A 316 -3.99 9.67 3.04
C VAL A 316 -5.40 9.57 3.63
N PHE A 317 -5.66 8.57 4.48
CA PHE A 317 -6.93 8.38 5.18
C PHE A 317 -7.33 9.62 5.98
N ILE A 318 -6.39 10.23 6.70
CA ILE A 318 -6.63 11.44 7.50
C ILE A 318 -6.89 12.68 6.63
N ILE A 319 -6.11 12.87 5.57
CA ILE A 319 -6.36 13.96 4.59
C ILE A 319 -7.76 13.84 3.98
N MET A 320 -8.20 12.61 3.73
CA MET A 320 -9.49 12.36 3.09
C MET A 320 -10.65 12.47 4.09
N GLN A 321 -10.48 12.01 5.34
CA GLN A 321 -11.51 12.14 6.38
C GLN A 321 -11.78 13.60 6.76
N SER A 322 -10.77 14.46 6.62
CA SER A 322 -10.90 15.91 6.87
C SER A 322 -11.52 16.70 5.72
N GLY A 323 -12.07 16.03 4.70
CA GLY A 323 -12.69 16.68 3.54
C GLY A 323 -11.71 17.11 2.45
N GLY A 324 -10.44 16.71 2.57
CA GLY A 324 -9.37 17.00 1.61
C GLY A 324 -8.33 17.98 2.12
N VAL A 325 -7.27 18.20 1.33
CA VAL A 325 -6.13 19.03 1.75
C VAL A 325 -6.54 20.48 2.06
N GLN A 326 -7.53 21.02 1.35
CA GLN A 326 -8.00 22.40 1.54
C GLN A 326 -8.80 22.56 2.82
N GLU A 327 -9.69 21.62 3.14
CA GLU A 327 -10.44 21.64 4.40
C GLU A 327 -9.52 21.35 5.58
N LEU A 328 -8.57 20.42 5.45
CA LEU A 328 -7.54 20.18 6.45
C LEU A 328 -6.69 21.43 6.73
N ARG A 329 -6.40 22.25 5.70
CA ARG A 329 -5.73 23.56 5.85
C ARG A 329 -6.60 24.61 6.53
N ALA A 330 -7.92 24.50 6.42
CA ALA A 330 -8.85 25.41 7.08
C ALA A 330 -9.05 25.07 8.56
N ILE A 331 -8.60 23.88 9.00
CA ILE A 331 -8.57 23.53 10.42
C ILE A 331 -7.51 24.40 11.13
N SER A 332 -7.76 24.72 12.39
CA SER A 332 -6.82 25.44 13.24
C SER A 332 -5.42 24.81 13.21
N GLU A 333 -4.38 25.66 13.20
CA GLU A 333 -2.97 25.23 13.20
C GLU A 333 -2.65 24.28 14.36
N LEU A 334 -3.31 24.48 15.52
CA LEU A 334 -3.22 23.59 16.67
C LEU A 334 -3.63 22.16 16.34
N SER A 335 -4.71 21.98 15.59
CA SER A 335 -5.20 20.64 15.24
C SER A 335 -4.27 19.96 14.24
N ILE A 336 -3.73 20.72 13.27
CA ILE A 336 -2.74 20.21 12.31
C ILE A 336 -1.46 19.76 13.05
N GLY A 337 -0.97 20.56 14.00
CA GLY A 337 0.19 20.22 14.82
C GLY A 337 -0.03 18.98 15.69
N VAL A 338 -1.19 18.90 16.37
CA VAL A 338 -1.55 17.72 17.19
C VAL A 338 -1.67 16.46 16.33
N LEU A 339 -2.23 16.59 15.12
CA LEU A 339 -2.39 15.49 14.17
C LEU A 339 -1.04 14.99 13.63
N LEU A 340 -0.12 15.90 13.28
CA LEU A 340 1.25 15.56 12.89
C LEU A 340 1.99 14.79 14.00
N ILE A 341 1.84 15.24 15.25
CA ILE A 341 2.45 14.60 16.42
C ILE A 341 1.81 13.24 16.70
N GLY A 342 0.49 13.14 16.62
CA GLY A 342 -0.24 11.89 16.78
C GLY A 342 0.18 10.86 15.72
N LEU A 343 0.35 11.29 14.47
CA LEU A 343 0.87 10.46 13.39
C LEU A 343 2.30 10.00 13.66
N ALA A 344 3.18 10.91 14.05
CA ALA A 344 4.56 10.60 14.41
C ALA A 344 4.65 9.51 15.46
N ILE A 345 3.90 9.66 16.56
CA ILE A 345 4.01 8.74 17.67
C ILE A 345 3.27 7.43 17.36
N GLY A 346 2.02 7.49 16.91
CA GLY A 346 1.20 6.31 16.66
C GLY A 346 1.75 5.43 15.54
N GLY A 347 2.19 6.04 14.44
CA GLY A 347 2.73 5.27 13.33
C GLY A 347 4.13 4.74 13.59
N THR A 348 5.03 5.55 14.15
CA THR A 348 6.39 5.08 14.47
C THR A 348 6.38 4.02 15.58
N SER A 349 5.52 4.15 16.60
CA SER A 349 5.38 3.15 17.67
C SER A 349 4.95 1.79 17.13
N TYR A 350 3.96 1.74 16.25
CA TYR A 350 3.52 0.50 15.62
C TYR A 350 4.62 -0.14 14.78
N VAL A 351 5.29 0.64 13.93
CA VAL A 351 6.34 0.13 13.04
C VAL A 351 7.57 -0.35 13.80
N ALA A 352 8.08 0.45 14.73
CA ALA A 352 9.26 0.11 15.53
C ALA A 352 9.04 -1.17 16.34
N THR A 353 7.90 -1.29 17.01
CA THR A 353 7.58 -2.47 17.84
C THR A 353 7.41 -3.74 17.00
N MET A 354 6.67 -3.67 15.88
CA MET A 354 6.42 -4.84 15.03
C MET A 354 7.67 -5.32 14.29
N ILE A 355 8.49 -4.41 13.77
CA ILE A 355 9.75 -4.77 13.11
C ILE A 355 10.72 -5.38 14.12
N ALA A 356 10.87 -4.76 15.30
CA ALA A 356 11.72 -5.28 16.36
C ALA A 356 11.31 -6.67 16.83
N ALA A 357 10.00 -6.88 17.06
CA ALA A 357 9.49 -8.18 17.50
C ALA A 357 9.76 -9.28 16.48
N ARG A 358 9.60 -9.00 15.19
CA ARG A 358 9.82 -9.98 14.12
C ARG A 358 11.29 -10.31 13.90
N LEU A 359 12.16 -9.31 13.93
CA LEU A 359 13.60 -9.53 13.81
C LEU A 359 14.19 -10.25 15.01
N THR A 360 13.57 -10.10 16.18
CA THR A 360 13.93 -10.85 17.38
C THR A 360 13.40 -12.28 17.30
N ALA A 361 12.13 -12.46 16.92
CA ALA A 361 11.53 -13.79 16.82
C ALA A 361 12.22 -14.69 15.77
N LYS A 362 12.85 -14.08 14.76
CA LYS A 362 13.68 -14.79 13.79
C LYS A 362 14.88 -15.51 14.42
N ASP A 363 15.42 -15.01 15.52
CA ASP A 363 16.57 -15.64 16.17
C ASP A 363 16.23 -17.04 16.70
N ALA A 364 14.95 -17.35 16.92
CA ALA A 364 14.52 -18.70 17.30
C ALA A 364 14.92 -19.77 16.27
N GLU A 365 14.94 -19.43 14.97
CA GLU A 365 15.37 -20.37 13.92
C GLU A 365 16.86 -20.75 14.04
N GLN A 366 17.66 -19.91 14.71
CA GLN A 366 19.11 -20.05 14.86
C GLN A 366 19.53 -20.10 16.33
N GLN A 367 18.61 -20.48 17.23
CA GLN A 367 18.83 -20.42 18.66
C GLN A 367 20.07 -21.23 19.07
N ASP A 368 20.19 -22.48 18.65
CA ASP A 368 21.31 -23.35 19.03
C ASP A 368 22.68 -22.74 18.65
N ILE A 369 22.75 -22.06 17.51
CA ILE A 369 23.96 -21.35 17.07
C ILE A 369 24.18 -20.09 17.91
N LEU A 370 23.12 -19.32 18.18
CA LEU A 370 23.23 -18.08 18.96
C LEU A 370 23.74 -18.33 20.39
N TYR A 371 23.25 -19.38 21.06
CA TYR A 371 23.62 -19.72 22.43
C TYR A 371 24.95 -20.47 22.56
N SER A 372 25.50 -21.00 21.46
CA SER A 372 26.84 -21.62 21.45
C SER A 372 27.97 -20.64 21.15
N LEU A 373 27.64 -19.42 20.70
CA LEU A 373 28.63 -18.38 20.45
C LEU A 373 29.10 -17.73 21.77
N PRO A 374 30.39 -17.45 21.95
CA PRO A 374 30.92 -16.74 23.12
C PRO A 374 30.64 -15.24 23.02
N ILE A 375 29.36 -14.85 23.03
CA ILE A 375 28.91 -13.46 22.89
C ILE A 375 28.01 -13.05 24.07
N ASN A 376 28.09 -11.78 24.46
CA ASN A 376 27.15 -11.23 25.44
C ASN A 376 25.81 -10.94 24.76
N PHE A 377 24.71 -11.42 25.36
CA PHE A 377 23.35 -11.16 24.84
C PHE A 377 23.00 -9.67 24.82
N LYS A 378 23.62 -8.88 25.70
CA LYS A 378 23.51 -7.41 25.67
C LYS A 378 23.96 -6.82 24.33
N ASP A 379 24.99 -7.39 23.70
CA ASP A 379 25.48 -6.93 22.40
C ASP A 379 24.53 -7.33 21.27
N VAL A 380 23.84 -8.47 21.41
CA VAL A 380 22.78 -8.91 20.48
C VAL A 380 21.59 -7.95 20.52
N VAL A 381 21.09 -7.65 21.72
CA VAL A 381 19.96 -6.73 21.90
C VAL A 381 20.33 -5.31 21.44
N ASN A 382 21.52 -4.82 21.77
CA ASN A 382 22.02 -3.51 21.32
C ASN A 382 22.10 -3.42 19.79
N ALA A 383 22.63 -4.45 19.12
CA ALA A 383 22.74 -4.49 17.67
C ALA A 383 21.36 -4.38 16.99
N LYS A 384 20.38 -5.17 17.48
CA LYS A 384 19.00 -5.12 16.97
C LYS A 384 18.34 -3.78 17.24
N TRP A 385 18.53 -3.26 18.45
CA TRP A 385 17.98 -1.99 18.85
C TRP A 385 18.49 -0.84 17.95
N LYS A 386 19.80 -0.75 17.68
CA LYS A 386 20.36 0.27 16.78
C LYS A 386 19.81 0.12 15.36
N LEU A 387 19.76 -1.10 14.83
CA LEU A 387 19.27 -1.36 13.48
C LEU A 387 17.81 -0.91 13.30
N VAL A 388 16.93 -1.33 14.23
CA VAL A 388 15.49 -1.11 14.11
C VAL A 388 15.09 0.31 14.50
N SER A 389 15.72 0.89 15.53
CA SER A 389 15.40 2.26 15.94
C SER A 389 15.71 3.27 14.83
N VAL A 390 16.92 3.19 14.25
CA VAL A 390 17.31 4.06 13.15
C VAL A 390 16.44 3.80 11.92
N GLY A 391 16.26 2.52 11.54
CA GLY A 391 15.48 2.15 10.36
C GLY A 391 14.03 2.63 10.44
N SER A 392 13.34 2.35 11.53
CA SER A 392 11.93 2.75 11.70
C SER A 392 11.74 4.27 11.83
N ALA A 393 12.66 4.98 12.48
CA ALA A 393 12.62 6.44 12.55
C ALA A 393 12.73 7.07 11.15
N PHE A 394 13.69 6.64 10.33
CA PHE A 394 13.84 7.14 8.95
C PHE A 394 12.65 6.78 8.07
N CYS A 395 12.14 5.55 8.16
CA CYS A 395 10.98 5.11 7.38
C CYS A 395 9.74 5.97 7.62
N PHE A 396 9.56 6.52 8.83
CA PHE A 396 8.38 7.31 9.18
C PHE A 396 8.60 8.83 9.09
N ALA A 397 9.83 9.30 9.32
CA ALA A 397 10.17 10.72 9.17
C ALA A 397 9.92 11.23 7.75
N ILE A 398 10.23 10.43 6.72
CA ILE A 398 10.02 10.81 5.31
C ILE A 398 8.53 11.05 4.99
N PRO A 399 7.60 10.10 5.24
CA PRO A 399 6.17 10.35 5.07
C PRO A 399 5.64 11.56 5.84
N ILE A 400 6.14 11.82 7.06
CA ILE A 400 5.72 13.00 7.83
C ILE A 400 6.18 14.31 7.19
N ILE A 401 7.42 14.36 6.71
CA ILE A 401 7.92 15.56 6.03
C ILE A 401 7.07 15.82 4.79
N ILE A 402 6.81 14.79 3.99
CA ILE A 402 5.95 14.88 2.81
C ILE A 402 4.55 15.37 3.21
N PHE A 403 3.97 14.78 4.25
CA PHE A 403 2.65 15.15 4.75
C PHE A 403 2.59 16.60 5.24
N GLY A 404 3.55 17.04 6.06
CA GLY A 404 3.65 18.40 6.54
C GLY A 404 3.76 19.43 5.41
N ILE A 405 4.55 19.11 4.37
CA ILE A 405 4.67 19.94 3.17
C ILE A 405 3.34 20.01 2.40
N VAL A 406 2.67 18.88 2.18
CA VAL A 406 1.38 18.82 1.47
C VAL A 406 0.31 19.65 2.19
N VAL A 407 0.27 19.58 3.52
CA VAL A 407 -0.69 20.31 4.35
C VAL A 407 -0.28 21.78 4.55
N LYS A 408 0.95 22.17 4.16
CA LYS A 408 1.53 23.50 4.46
C LYS A 408 1.55 23.78 5.97
N ALA A 409 1.90 22.77 6.76
CA ALA A 409 2.08 22.94 8.20
C ALA A 409 3.27 23.87 8.49
N GLU A 410 3.23 24.55 9.64
CA GLU A 410 4.36 25.35 10.11
C GLU A 410 5.63 24.49 10.20
N PRO A 411 6.79 24.98 9.73
CA PRO A 411 8.04 24.19 9.72
C PRO A 411 8.42 23.65 11.09
N LEU A 412 8.11 24.38 12.17
CA LEU A 412 8.36 23.94 13.54
C LEU A 412 7.59 22.65 13.89
N HIS A 413 6.34 22.51 13.46
CA HIS A 413 5.56 21.29 13.71
C HIS A 413 6.15 20.07 13.00
N ILE A 414 6.71 20.27 11.81
CA ILE A 414 7.38 19.21 11.06
C ILE A 414 8.66 18.78 11.81
N ILE A 415 9.44 19.74 12.30
CA ILE A 415 10.65 19.47 13.09
C ILE A 415 10.30 18.69 14.36
N TYR A 416 9.29 19.13 15.14
CA TYR A 416 8.84 18.40 16.32
C TYR A 416 8.35 16.99 15.98
N GLY A 417 7.62 16.82 14.87
CA GLY A 417 7.18 15.51 14.40
C GLY A 417 8.35 14.56 14.11
N VAL A 418 9.39 15.04 13.42
CA VAL A 418 10.60 14.26 13.11
C VAL A 418 11.37 13.90 14.38
N ILE A 419 11.54 14.86 15.31
CA ILE A 419 12.19 14.59 16.60
C ILE A 419 11.42 13.53 17.39
N LEU A 420 10.09 13.61 17.41
CA LEU A 420 9.25 12.63 18.07
C LEU A 420 9.30 11.26 17.42
N CYS A 421 9.44 11.14 16.09
CA CYS A 421 9.72 9.86 15.43
C CYS A 421 11.00 9.22 15.98
N VAL A 422 12.08 10.00 16.12
CA VAL A 422 13.35 9.49 16.64
C VAL A 422 13.19 9.05 18.09
N ILE A 423 12.59 9.89 18.95
CA ILE A 423 12.39 9.58 20.38
C ILE A 423 11.51 8.34 20.56
N THR A 424 10.39 8.26 19.85
CA THR A 424 9.45 7.14 19.98
C THR A 424 10.03 5.84 19.47
N SER A 425 10.72 5.89 18.33
CA SER A 425 11.41 4.71 17.80
C SER A 425 12.49 4.21 18.77
N PHE A 426 13.32 5.12 19.30
CA PHE A 426 14.35 4.83 20.28
C PHE A 426 13.77 4.16 21.53
N ALA A 427 12.68 4.72 22.07
CA ALA A 427 12.05 4.26 23.30
C ALA A 427 11.32 2.92 23.16
N LEU A 428 10.67 2.67 22.02
CA LEU A 428 9.74 1.54 21.87
C LEU A 428 10.35 0.31 21.18
N THR A 429 11.47 0.47 20.48
CA THR A 429 12.20 -0.67 19.90
C THR A 429 12.51 -1.77 20.94
N PRO A 430 12.99 -1.49 22.17
CA PRO A 430 13.23 -2.51 23.18
C PRO A 430 11.96 -3.27 23.61
N LEU A 431 10.80 -2.60 23.62
CA LEU A 431 9.52 -3.27 23.90
C LEU A 431 9.21 -4.30 22.80
N GLY A 432 9.42 -3.95 21.53
CA GLY A 432 9.25 -4.91 20.44
C GLY A 432 10.21 -6.10 20.58
N ILE A 433 11.47 -5.87 20.93
CA ILE A 433 12.44 -6.94 21.20
C ILE A 433 11.92 -7.85 22.32
N TYR A 434 11.49 -7.29 23.45
CA TYR A 434 10.95 -8.06 24.58
C TYR A 434 9.73 -8.93 24.21
N PHE A 435 8.83 -8.43 23.37
CA PHE A 435 7.70 -9.26 22.92
C PHE A 435 8.11 -10.31 21.89
N GLY A 436 9.14 -10.04 21.09
CA GLY A 436 9.70 -10.99 20.15
C GLY A 436 10.39 -12.19 20.81
N THR A 437 10.86 -12.06 22.06
CA THR A 437 11.47 -13.17 22.80
C THR A 437 10.46 -14.08 23.51
N LYS A 438 9.24 -13.61 23.81
CA LYS A 438 8.28 -14.35 24.65
C LYS A 438 7.57 -15.51 23.96
N GLU A 439 7.21 -15.36 22.69
CA GLU A 439 6.55 -16.44 21.93
C GLU A 439 6.99 -16.39 20.46
N PRO A 440 8.28 -16.60 20.16
CA PRO A 440 8.73 -16.73 18.79
C PRO A 440 8.17 -18.03 18.17
N GLN A 441 7.55 -17.89 17.01
CA GLN A 441 6.99 -19.00 16.24
C GLN A 441 7.87 -19.30 15.02
N ILE A 442 8.32 -20.54 14.88
CA ILE A 442 9.04 -20.97 13.68
C ILE A 442 8.03 -21.52 12.67
N SER A 443 7.86 -20.82 11.56
CA SER A 443 7.06 -21.29 10.41
C SER A 443 7.90 -21.30 9.13
N LYS A 444 8.13 -22.49 8.56
CA LYS A 444 8.89 -22.66 7.31
C LYS A 444 8.17 -22.07 6.09
N LYS A 445 6.83 -21.96 6.14
CA LYS A 445 6.00 -21.51 5.02
C LYS A 445 5.69 -20.02 5.07
N THR A 446 5.54 -19.42 6.25
CA THR A 446 5.02 -18.04 6.38
C THR A 446 5.86 -17.18 7.35
N PRO A 447 6.80 -16.36 6.84
CA PRO A 447 7.64 -15.46 7.65
C PRO A 447 6.84 -14.41 8.44
N SER A 448 5.61 -14.11 8.01
CA SER A 448 4.74 -13.13 8.67
C SER A 448 4.12 -13.61 9.99
N LYS A 449 4.13 -14.93 10.25
CA LYS A 449 3.55 -15.55 11.46
C LYS A 449 4.60 -15.82 12.56
N ARG A 450 5.75 -15.16 12.52
CA ARG A 450 6.84 -15.44 13.49
C ARG A 450 6.58 -14.96 14.91
N VAL A 451 5.58 -14.11 15.12
CA VAL A 451 5.18 -13.67 16.45
C VAL A 451 3.80 -14.24 16.74
N GLY A 452 3.63 -14.85 17.91
CA GLY A 452 2.34 -15.38 18.35
C GLY A 452 1.21 -14.36 18.24
N MET A 453 -0.01 -14.87 18.00
CA MET A 453 -1.19 -14.01 17.91
C MET A 453 -1.47 -13.29 19.23
N GLY A 454 -1.26 -13.97 20.37
CA GLY A 454 -1.42 -13.40 21.71
C GLY A 454 -0.41 -12.27 22.00
N THR A 455 0.87 -12.48 21.70
CA THR A 455 1.90 -11.44 21.82
C THR A 455 1.65 -10.26 20.88
N SER A 456 1.17 -10.52 19.66
CA SER A 456 0.77 -9.46 18.71
C SER A 456 -0.39 -8.61 19.25
N PHE A 457 -1.37 -9.24 19.90
CA PHE A 457 -2.51 -8.55 20.51
C PHE A 457 -2.09 -7.71 21.74
N LEU A 458 -1.22 -8.26 22.60
CA LEU A 458 -0.65 -7.51 23.72
C LEU A 458 0.19 -6.31 23.26
N MET A 459 1.00 -6.47 22.20
CA MET A 459 1.73 -5.36 21.59
C MET A 459 0.78 -4.26 21.11
N LEU A 460 -0.34 -4.63 20.47
CA LEU A 460 -1.33 -3.67 19.99
C LEU A 460 -1.98 -2.90 21.15
N PHE A 461 -2.29 -3.57 22.27
CA PHE A 461 -2.76 -2.90 23.48
C PHE A 461 -1.71 -1.95 24.08
N CYS A 462 -0.44 -2.33 24.12
CA CYS A 462 0.63 -1.45 24.60
C CYS A 462 0.78 -0.21 23.71
N VAL A 463 0.78 -0.39 22.39
CA VAL A 463 0.82 0.72 21.42
C VAL A 463 -0.42 1.61 21.56
N GLY A 464 -1.61 1.02 21.70
CA GLY A 464 -2.85 1.74 21.95
C GLY A 464 -2.82 2.56 23.25
N GLY A 465 -2.25 2.00 24.32
CA GLY A 465 -2.04 2.70 25.59
C GLY A 465 -1.10 3.90 25.46
N ILE A 466 -0.04 3.79 24.66
CA ILE A 466 0.87 4.92 24.37
C ILE A 466 0.14 6.01 23.59
N ILE A 467 -0.66 5.66 22.58
CA ILE A 467 -1.45 6.62 21.82
C ILE A 467 -2.45 7.34 22.74
N LEU A 468 -3.13 6.59 23.63
CA LEU A 468 -4.06 7.15 24.60
C LEU A 468 -3.34 8.09 25.59
N PHE A 469 -2.15 7.72 26.06
CA PHE A 469 -1.31 8.59 26.88
C PHE A 469 -0.96 9.91 26.17
N VAL A 470 -0.61 9.86 24.88
CA VAL A 470 -0.36 11.06 24.07
C VAL A 470 -1.59 11.96 24.01
N VAL A 471 -2.77 11.38 23.74
CA VAL A 471 -4.02 12.13 23.67
C VAL A 471 -4.35 12.80 25.00
N ILE A 472 -4.22 12.07 26.12
CA ILE A 472 -4.45 12.61 27.47
C ILE A 472 -3.47 13.76 27.75
N MET A 473 -2.17 13.55 27.52
CA MET A 473 -1.15 14.57 27.77
C MET A 473 -1.36 15.82 26.93
N GLN A 474 -1.70 15.65 25.65
CA GLN A 474 -2.05 16.77 24.79
C GLN A 474 -3.29 17.51 25.31
N THR A 475 -4.32 16.79 25.73
CA THR A 475 -5.53 17.41 26.28
C THR A 475 -5.23 18.20 27.55
N LEU A 476 -4.46 17.63 28.48
CA LEU A 476 -4.05 18.29 29.72
C LEU A 476 -3.23 19.55 29.45
N LEU A 477 -2.24 19.49 28.54
CA LEU A 477 -1.45 20.66 28.16
C LEU A 477 -2.30 21.73 27.45
N GLY A 478 -3.38 21.33 26.78
CA GLY A 478 -4.35 22.26 26.18
C GLY A 478 -5.13 23.07 27.19
N ILE A 479 -5.42 22.51 28.38
CA ILE A 479 -6.16 23.20 29.45
C ILE A 479 -5.38 24.41 29.97
N PHE A 480 -4.04 24.35 29.97
CA PHE A 480 -3.18 25.44 30.44
C PHE A 480 -3.06 26.63 29.48
N ASN A 481 -3.70 26.55 28.30
CA ASN A 481 -3.75 27.61 27.29
C ASN A 481 -2.38 28.22 26.93
N LEU A 482 -1.33 27.39 26.98
CA LEU A 482 0.03 27.79 26.65
C LEU A 482 0.19 28.03 25.15
N PRO A 483 1.12 28.90 24.73
CA PRO A 483 1.50 29.04 23.32
C PRO A 483 1.84 27.68 22.71
N LEU A 484 1.40 27.44 21.48
CA LEU A 484 1.47 26.14 20.81
C LEU A 484 2.91 25.56 20.79
N ASN A 485 3.89 26.41 20.51
CA ASN A 485 5.31 26.04 20.49
C ASN A 485 5.84 25.60 21.86
N ILE A 486 5.42 26.27 22.94
CA ILE A 486 5.81 25.92 24.31
C ILE A 486 5.16 24.59 24.70
N ARG A 487 3.88 24.39 24.34
CA ARG A 487 3.17 23.13 24.56
C ARG A 487 3.86 21.95 23.86
N PHE A 488 4.27 22.11 22.61
CA PHE A 488 4.98 21.06 21.88
C PHE A 488 6.41 20.81 22.40
N LEU A 489 7.10 21.85 22.83
CA LEU A 489 8.41 21.71 23.47
C LEU A 489 8.30 20.94 24.80
N ILE A 490 7.39 21.34 25.69
CA ILE A 490 7.14 20.65 26.96
C ILE A 490 6.77 19.19 26.71
N PHE A 491 5.85 18.95 25.78
CA PHE A 491 5.43 17.59 25.43
C PHE A 491 6.60 16.74 24.89
N THR A 492 7.45 17.31 24.04
CA THR A 492 8.63 16.61 23.49
C THR A 492 9.63 16.27 24.60
N VAL A 493 9.85 17.18 25.55
CA VAL A 493 10.71 16.94 26.73
C VAL A 493 10.13 15.83 27.62
N ILE A 494 8.83 15.87 27.90
CA ILE A 494 8.15 14.81 28.68
C ILE A 494 8.30 13.46 27.99
N MET A 495 8.06 13.40 26.67
CA MET A 495 8.22 12.17 25.88
C MET A 495 9.67 11.69 25.84
N ALA A 496 10.66 12.59 25.78
CA ALA A 496 12.08 12.22 25.83
C ALA A 496 12.46 11.61 27.18
N VAL A 497 12.03 12.23 28.29
CA VAL A 497 12.31 11.76 29.65
C VAL A 497 11.60 10.44 29.91
N ALA A 498 10.29 10.36 29.65
CA ALA A 498 9.53 9.13 29.79
C ALA A 498 10.07 8.01 28.89
N GLY A 499 10.41 8.35 27.65
CA GLY A 499 11.01 7.44 26.68
C GLY A 499 12.36 6.90 27.14
N PHE A 500 13.20 7.72 27.78
CA PHE A 500 14.48 7.29 28.34
C PHE A 500 14.33 6.32 29.51
N PHE A 501 13.42 6.61 30.46
CA PHE A 501 13.12 5.69 31.56
C PHE A 501 12.55 4.36 31.05
N PHE A 502 11.66 4.44 30.06
CA PHE A 502 11.06 3.29 29.43
C PHE A 502 12.10 2.45 28.69
N TYR A 503 12.96 3.09 27.90
CA TYR A 503 14.11 2.47 27.24
C TYR A 503 14.96 1.70 28.24
N LYS A 504 15.41 2.35 29.33
CA LYS A 504 16.28 1.71 30.33
C LYS A 504 15.62 0.47 30.95
N THR A 505 14.33 0.57 31.26
CA THR A 505 13.57 -0.52 31.90
C THR A 505 13.34 -1.69 30.95
N MET A 506 12.89 -1.41 29.72
CA MET A 506 12.59 -2.45 28.74
C MET A 506 13.85 -3.08 28.15
N MET A 507 14.92 -2.31 27.99
CA MET A 507 16.21 -2.82 27.54
C MET A 507 16.77 -3.85 28.52
N LYS A 508 16.67 -3.59 29.82
CA LYS A 508 17.06 -4.55 30.87
C LYS A 508 16.24 -5.84 30.76
N LYS A 509 14.91 -5.72 30.68
CA LYS A 509 14.00 -6.88 30.53
C LYS A 509 14.23 -7.67 29.24
N ALA A 510 14.56 -6.99 28.14
CA ALA A 510 14.89 -7.65 26.87
C ALA A 510 16.19 -8.45 26.99
N CYS A 511 17.23 -7.91 27.66
CA CYS A 511 18.48 -8.64 27.91
C CYS A 511 18.24 -9.86 28.82
N GLU A 512 17.54 -9.66 29.95
CA GLU A 512 17.18 -10.75 30.86
C GLU A 512 16.40 -11.86 30.11
N SER A 513 15.45 -11.48 29.25
CA SER A 513 14.69 -12.47 28.47
C SER A 513 15.53 -13.26 27.47
N TYR A 514 16.60 -12.68 26.90
CA TYR A 514 17.53 -13.42 26.06
C TYR A 514 18.41 -14.36 26.89
N GLU A 515 18.83 -13.94 28.08
CA GLU A 515 19.65 -14.77 28.98
C GLU A 515 18.88 -16.02 29.46
N PHE A 516 17.56 -15.91 29.71
CA PHE A 516 16.72 -17.03 30.14
C PHE A 516 16.39 -18.06 29.04
N GLY A 517 16.60 -17.72 27.76
CA GLY A 517 16.21 -18.58 26.63
C GLY A 517 14.95 -18.11 25.92
N LEU A 518 14.82 -18.46 24.64
CA LEU A 518 13.62 -18.20 23.83
C LEU A 518 12.60 -19.35 24.01
N ASP A 519 11.33 -19.03 24.29
CA ASP A 519 10.24 -20.01 24.38
C ASP A 519 9.65 -20.30 22.99
N VAL A 520 10.35 -21.16 22.24
CA VAL A 520 10.08 -21.41 20.82
C VAL A 520 8.87 -22.33 20.62
N LYS A 521 7.91 -21.87 19.82
CA LYS A 521 6.76 -22.69 19.37
C LYS A 521 6.90 -23.04 17.89
N TYR A 522 6.71 -24.31 17.54
CA TYR A 522 6.72 -24.78 16.15
C TYR A 522 5.30 -24.72 15.58
N VAL A 523 5.13 -24.12 14.40
CA VAL A 523 3.83 -23.95 13.72
C VAL A 523 3.95 -24.36 12.24
N ASP A 524 3.10 -25.29 11.80
CA ASP A 524 3.12 -25.96 10.48
C ASP A 524 2.72 -25.12 9.25
#